data_AF-A0A6F9DGN7-F1
#
_entry.id   AF-A0A6F9DGN7-F1
#
_cell.length_a   1.000
_cell.length_b   1.000
_cell.length_c   1.000
_cell.angle_alpha   90.00
_cell.angle_beta   90.00
_cell.angle_gamma   90.00
#
_symmetry.space_group_name_H-M   'P 1'
#
loop_
_entity.id
_entity.type
_entity.pdbx_description
1 polymer ?
#
loop_
_entity_poly.entity_id
_entity_poly.type
_entity_poly.pdbx_seq_one_letter_code
_entity_poly.pdbx_strand_id
1 'polypeptide(L)'
;MTKLFHAFAGDKAEELWNKLDIKAPQLTELCHSPLLLQFIVLATLHGDVNQINTITKVLKGVLDQLQCCVHAKGHSLDEIKEALGRMAYNGLALQNVVFTTGDLEKEGLNDVKVQDFVIKGAQHSWFPVQKLFEGNMIFYFMHQMLQEIFAAIYICMFMPDSVFNQIVHQVVNEGRWSMVRRFMCGILLGNGQRNKKSERFFNELVQSMNKDVRGFELVDLLVDFQECSNDVKDSLAKFLTDKLIFYPIPISVSAVHALAEMLPRFNHPVERLFLAFCDLNSDSIKLICEGIDKMKYMLGILDLSGNDIGLDEIRNISSCLNKVKELRVRGCGITKRGRQLLEEDIKNLNHSPQIKGDFDSDDETSDEN
;
A
#
# COMPACT_ATOMS: atom_id res chain seq x y z
N MET A 1 -11.07 -16.43 -0.72
CA MET A 1 -11.09 -15.48 0.42
C MET A 1 -12.48 -15.18 0.95
N THR A 2 -13.46 -14.88 0.11
CA THR A 2 -14.85 -14.58 0.49
C THR A 2 -15.44 -15.57 1.49
N LYS A 3 -15.29 -16.89 1.28
CA LYS A 3 -15.75 -17.90 2.26
C LYS A 3 -15.18 -17.72 3.68
N LEU A 4 -13.90 -17.36 3.80
CA LEU A 4 -13.26 -17.13 5.09
C LEU A 4 -13.74 -15.81 5.72
N PHE A 5 -13.94 -14.77 4.90
CA PHE A 5 -14.57 -13.53 5.35
C PHE A 5 -15.97 -13.78 5.91
N HIS A 6 -16.78 -14.58 5.20
CA HIS A 6 -18.10 -15.01 5.68
C HIS A 6 -18.04 -15.81 6.98
N ALA A 7 -17.05 -16.67 7.14
CA ALA A 7 -16.88 -17.44 8.37
C ALA A 7 -16.61 -16.53 9.59
N PHE A 8 -15.90 -15.41 9.42
CA PHE A 8 -15.62 -14.49 10.53
C PHE A 8 -16.69 -13.41 10.73
N ALA A 9 -17.27 -12.88 9.65
CA ALA A 9 -18.25 -11.79 9.73
C ALA A 9 -19.70 -12.25 9.93
N GLY A 10 -19.98 -13.56 9.80
CA GLY A 10 -21.30 -14.14 10.02
C GLY A 10 -22.38 -13.55 9.12
N ASP A 11 -23.56 -13.27 9.68
CA ASP A 11 -24.74 -12.82 8.93
C ASP A 11 -24.54 -11.46 8.21
N LYS A 12 -23.58 -10.65 8.65
CA LYS A 12 -23.27 -9.34 8.06
C LYS A 12 -22.27 -9.40 6.91
N ALA A 13 -21.73 -10.57 6.61
CA ALA A 13 -20.58 -10.71 5.73
C ALA A 13 -20.82 -10.17 4.32
N GLU A 14 -21.97 -10.48 3.70
CA GLU A 14 -22.27 -10.06 2.33
C GLU A 14 -22.38 -8.53 2.22
N GLU A 15 -23.09 -7.90 3.16
CA GLU A 15 -23.23 -6.44 3.23
C GLU A 15 -21.86 -5.77 3.40
N LEU A 16 -21.04 -6.27 4.33
CA LEU A 16 -19.72 -5.69 4.61
C LEU A 16 -18.74 -5.90 3.47
N TRP A 17 -18.71 -7.09 2.86
CA TRP A 17 -17.85 -7.38 1.72
C TRP A 17 -18.19 -6.47 0.55
N ASN A 18 -19.47 -6.36 0.18
CA ASN A 18 -19.91 -5.50 -0.93
C ASN A 18 -19.57 -4.03 -0.68
N LYS A 19 -19.74 -3.54 0.55
CA LYS A 19 -19.35 -2.16 0.91
C LYS A 19 -17.84 -1.95 0.82
N LEU A 20 -17.05 -2.91 1.30
CA LEU A 20 -15.60 -2.84 1.29
C LEU A 20 -15.05 -2.88 -0.14
N ASP A 21 -15.56 -3.80 -0.97
CA ASP A 21 -15.14 -3.98 -2.36
C ASP A 21 -15.39 -2.73 -3.21
N ILE A 22 -16.52 -2.04 -2.96
CA ILE A 22 -16.85 -0.79 -3.65
C ILE A 22 -15.99 0.38 -3.15
N LYS A 23 -15.81 0.51 -1.83
CA LYS A 23 -15.19 1.73 -1.23
C LYS A 23 -13.68 1.64 -1.09
N ALA A 24 -13.15 0.45 -0.93
CA ALA A 24 -11.76 0.19 -0.63
C ALA A 24 -11.32 -1.17 -1.19
N PRO A 25 -11.39 -1.38 -2.52
CA PRO A 25 -10.97 -2.63 -3.16
C PRO A 25 -9.53 -3.02 -2.84
N GLN A 26 -8.65 -2.05 -2.58
CA GLN A 26 -7.29 -2.32 -2.10
C GLN A 26 -7.26 -3.11 -0.78
N LEU A 27 -8.29 -3.01 0.07
CA LEU A 27 -8.39 -3.78 1.32
C LEU A 27 -8.95 -5.19 1.09
N THR A 28 -9.78 -5.42 0.08
CA THR A 28 -10.24 -6.79 -0.25
C THR A 28 -9.06 -7.63 -0.73
N GLU A 29 -8.10 -7.05 -1.43
CA GLU A 29 -6.83 -7.70 -1.78
C GLU A 29 -5.97 -8.07 -0.55
N LEU A 30 -5.90 -7.19 0.45
CA LEU A 30 -5.18 -7.49 1.69
C LEU A 30 -5.80 -8.67 2.45
N CYS A 31 -7.07 -9.00 2.20
CA CYS A 31 -7.71 -10.16 2.80
C CYS A 31 -7.04 -11.48 2.38
N HIS A 32 -6.24 -11.54 1.32
CA HIS A 32 -5.46 -12.74 0.99
C HIS A 32 -4.47 -13.16 2.09
N SER A 33 -4.06 -12.23 2.96
CA SER A 33 -3.41 -12.54 4.22
C SER A 33 -4.47 -12.87 5.29
N PRO A 34 -4.48 -14.09 5.86
CA PRO A 34 -5.48 -14.47 6.86
C PRO A 34 -5.49 -13.56 8.09
N LEU A 35 -4.33 -13.01 8.47
CA LEU A 35 -4.23 -12.06 9.58
C LEU A 35 -4.86 -10.71 9.22
N LEU A 36 -4.54 -10.17 8.04
CA LEU A 36 -5.13 -8.90 7.60
C LEU A 36 -6.64 -9.02 7.40
N LEU A 37 -7.11 -10.16 6.89
CA LEU A 37 -8.53 -10.46 6.81
C LEU A 37 -9.18 -10.36 8.19
N GLN A 38 -8.58 -10.95 9.23
CA GLN A 38 -9.14 -10.87 10.59
C GLN A 38 -9.21 -9.42 11.09
N PHE A 39 -8.16 -8.62 10.89
CA PHE A 39 -8.18 -7.21 11.27
C PHE A 39 -9.21 -6.40 10.49
N ILE A 40 -9.35 -6.63 9.18
CA ILE A 40 -10.33 -5.97 8.33
C ILE A 40 -11.75 -6.35 8.75
N VAL A 41 -12.01 -7.63 9.04
CA VAL A 41 -13.30 -8.09 9.56
C VAL A 41 -13.59 -7.40 10.89
N LEU A 42 -12.68 -7.44 11.86
CA LEU A 42 -12.89 -6.80 13.16
C LEU A 42 -13.17 -5.30 13.02
N ALA A 43 -12.35 -4.58 12.25
CA ALA A 43 -12.51 -3.15 11.99
C ALA A 43 -13.87 -2.82 11.35
N THR A 44 -14.35 -3.64 10.41
CA THR A 44 -15.61 -3.40 9.69
C THR A 44 -16.84 -3.88 10.45
N LEU A 45 -16.73 -4.94 11.26
CA LEU A 45 -17.83 -5.54 12.01
C LEU A 45 -18.23 -4.69 13.22
N HIS A 46 -17.24 -4.06 13.87
CA HIS A 46 -17.42 -3.29 15.10
C HIS A 46 -17.10 -1.80 14.95
N GLY A 47 -16.70 -1.35 13.75
CA GLY A 47 -16.46 0.06 13.42
C GLY A 47 -17.43 0.60 12.38
N ASP A 48 -17.23 1.85 11.96
CA ASP A 48 -17.94 2.42 10.82
C ASP A 48 -17.22 2.03 9.52
N VAL A 49 -17.74 1.03 8.82
CA VAL A 49 -17.23 0.56 7.51
C VAL A 49 -17.07 1.69 6.50
N ASN A 50 -17.84 2.79 6.61
CA ASN A 50 -17.70 3.92 5.70
C ASN A 50 -16.41 4.71 5.90
N GLN A 51 -15.78 4.59 7.06
CA GLN A 51 -14.53 5.26 7.40
C GLN A 51 -13.31 4.36 7.19
N ILE A 52 -13.49 3.04 7.06
CA ILE A 52 -12.41 2.06 6.85
C ILE A 52 -12.05 1.97 5.37
N ASN A 53 -10.99 2.68 4.98
CA ASN A 53 -10.50 2.66 3.59
C ASN A 53 -8.97 2.58 3.46
N THR A 54 -8.24 2.49 4.57
CA THR A 54 -6.77 2.38 4.57
C THR A 54 -6.32 1.39 5.64
N ILE A 55 -5.11 0.83 5.52
CA ILE A 55 -4.63 -0.14 6.52
C ILE A 55 -4.38 0.52 7.88
N THR A 56 -3.98 1.80 7.89
CA THR A 56 -3.85 2.56 9.15
C THR A 56 -5.19 2.65 9.87
N LYS A 57 -6.28 2.92 9.14
CA LYS A 57 -7.62 3.01 9.75
C LYS A 57 -8.15 1.67 10.21
N VAL A 58 -7.86 0.59 9.48
CA VAL A 58 -8.15 -0.78 9.93
C VAL A 58 -7.47 -1.05 11.28
N LEU A 59 -6.16 -0.86 11.36
CA LEU A 59 -5.41 -1.17 12.59
C LEU A 59 -5.80 -0.25 13.75
N LYS A 60 -5.98 1.06 13.51
CA LYS A 60 -6.50 1.97 14.54
C LYS A 60 -7.89 1.55 15.02
N GLY A 61 -8.80 1.20 14.11
CA GLY A 61 -10.13 0.72 14.47
C GLY A 61 -10.08 -0.54 15.33
N VAL A 62 -9.21 -1.50 15.01
CA VAL A 62 -8.99 -2.69 15.85
C VAL A 62 -8.45 -2.31 17.23
N LEU A 63 -7.47 -1.40 17.31
CA LEU A 63 -6.91 -0.94 18.59
C LEU A 63 -7.96 -0.23 19.46
N ASP A 64 -8.77 0.65 18.86
CA ASP A 64 -9.85 1.38 19.54
C ASP A 64 -10.95 0.41 20.05
N GLN A 65 -11.21 -0.67 19.32
CA GLN A 65 -12.14 -1.73 19.75
C GLN A 65 -11.58 -2.58 20.90
N LEU A 66 -10.30 -2.94 20.83
CA LEU A 66 -9.63 -3.68 21.92
C LEU A 66 -9.68 -2.88 23.22
N GLN A 67 -9.51 -1.56 23.14
CA GLN A 67 -9.65 -0.67 24.29
C GLN A 67 -11.05 -0.68 24.91
N CYS A 68 -12.10 -0.84 24.11
CA CYS A 68 -13.48 -0.88 24.56
C CYS A 68 -13.96 -2.30 24.97
N CYS A 69 -13.12 -3.33 24.81
CA CYS A 69 -13.53 -4.71 25.00
C CYS A 69 -13.61 -5.08 26.49
N VAL A 70 -14.77 -5.58 26.93
CA VAL A 70 -14.99 -6.05 28.31
C VAL A 70 -14.12 -7.26 28.69
N HIS A 71 -13.54 -7.93 27.70
CA HIS A 71 -12.65 -9.07 27.89
C HIS A 71 -11.16 -8.69 27.88
N ALA A 72 -10.82 -7.42 27.60
CA ALA A 72 -9.45 -6.93 27.77
C ALA A 72 -9.13 -7.00 29.27
N LYS A 73 -8.25 -7.94 29.66
CA LYS A 73 -8.00 -8.29 31.05
C LYS A 73 -7.13 -7.21 31.72
N GLY A 74 -7.77 -6.11 32.13
CA GLY A 74 -7.36 -5.35 33.32
C GLY A 74 -6.58 -4.06 33.13
N HIS A 75 -6.30 -3.58 31.91
CA HIS A 75 -5.65 -2.28 31.70
C HIS A 75 -6.15 -1.57 30.44
N SER A 76 -6.34 -0.25 30.52
CA SER A 76 -6.73 0.57 29.36
C SER A 76 -5.56 0.66 28.38
N LEU A 77 -5.82 0.50 27.08
CA LEU A 77 -4.80 0.69 26.04
C LEU A 77 -4.12 2.05 26.19
N ASP A 78 -4.87 3.10 26.56
CA ASP A 78 -4.32 4.45 26.77
C ASP A 78 -3.22 4.50 27.84
N GLU A 79 -3.28 3.64 28.86
CA GLU A 79 -2.28 3.60 29.94
C GLU A 79 -0.95 3.02 29.47
N ILE A 80 -0.98 2.10 28.49
CA ILE A 80 0.19 1.35 28.05
C ILE A 80 0.68 1.74 26.65
N LYS A 81 -0.11 2.51 25.89
CA LYS A 81 0.14 2.84 24.48
C LYS A 81 1.48 3.53 24.25
N GLU A 82 1.85 4.47 25.12
CA GLU A 82 3.12 5.17 25.02
C GLU A 82 4.30 4.21 25.27
N ALA A 83 4.27 3.46 26.38
CA ALA A 83 5.30 2.50 26.75
C ALA A 83 5.47 1.40 25.70
N LEU A 84 4.35 0.81 25.24
CA LEU A 84 4.34 -0.22 24.21
C LEU A 84 4.84 0.33 22.86
N GLY A 85 4.45 1.55 22.51
CA GLY A 85 4.93 2.24 21.31
C GLY A 85 6.42 2.58 21.36
N ARG A 86 6.93 3.01 22.51
CA ARG A 86 8.37 3.27 22.71
C ARG A 86 9.17 1.97 22.59
N MET A 87 8.71 0.90 23.22
CA MET A 87 9.31 -0.44 23.11
C MET A 87 9.33 -0.91 21.65
N ALA A 88 8.21 -0.74 20.92
CA ALA A 88 8.10 -1.10 19.52
C ALA A 88 9.10 -0.33 18.64
N TYR A 89 9.17 1.00 18.82
CA TYR A 89 10.10 1.88 18.11
C TYR A 89 11.56 1.52 18.39
N ASN A 90 11.93 1.35 19.66
CA ASN A 90 13.28 0.97 20.06
C ASN A 90 13.67 -0.39 19.48
N GLY A 91 12.75 -1.35 19.47
CA GLY A 91 12.92 -2.63 18.79
C GLY A 91 13.25 -2.44 17.32
N LEU A 92 12.45 -1.68 16.56
CA LEU A 92 12.71 -1.43 15.13
C LEU A 92 14.02 -0.68 14.88
N ALA A 93 14.35 0.30 15.72
CA ALA A 93 15.59 1.06 15.62
C ALA A 93 16.82 0.15 15.80
N LEU A 94 16.72 -0.84 16.69
CA LEU A 94 17.76 -1.84 16.97
C LEU A 94 17.64 -3.10 16.11
N GLN A 95 16.70 -3.16 15.16
CA GLN A 95 16.37 -4.36 14.36
C GLN A 95 16.06 -5.59 15.22
N ASN A 96 15.38 -5.36 16.35
CA ASN A 96 14.98 -6.36 17.30
C ASN A 96 13.45 -6.53 17.34
N VAL A 97 13.02 -7.79 17.28
CA VAL A 97 11.61 -8.21 17.38
C VAL A 97 11.33 -9.03 18.64
N VAL A 98 12.38 -9.34 19.42
CA VAL A 98 12.31 -10.18 20.62
C VAL A 98 12.64 -9.35 21.85
N PHE A 99 11.71 -9.31 22.79
CA PHE A 99 11.81 -8.57 24.04
C PHE A 99 11.87 -9.55 25.21
N THR A 100 12.61 -9.19 26.26
CA THR A 100 12.69 -9.97 27.49
C THR A 100 11.74 -9.43 28.55
N THR A 101 11.51 -10.18 29.63
CA THR A 101 10.80 -9.65 30.81
C THR A 101 11.42 -8.34 31.30
N GLY A 102 12.75 -8.24 31.29
CA GLY A 102 13.45 -7.02 31.71
C GLY A 102 13.20 -5.83 30.79
N ASP A 103 12.90 -6.04 29.51
CA ASP A 103 12.54 -4.94 28.60
C ASP A 103 11.12 -4.42 28.86
N LEU A 104 10.19 -5.31 29.21
CA LEU A 104 8.85 -4.92 29.67
C LEU A 104 8.95 -4.12 30.98
N GLU A 105 9.71 -4.62 31.96
CA GLU A 105 9.88 -3.98 33.26
C GLU A 105 10.49 -2.57 33.16
N LYS A 106 11.48 -2.36 32.26
CA LYS A 106 12.07 -1.04 31.99
C LYS A 106 11.03 0.00 31.53
N GLU A 107 10.00 -0.44 30.82
CA GLU A 107 8.91 0.42 30.32
C GLU A 107 7.71 0.45 31.29
N GLY A 108 7.80 -0.18 32.48
CA GLY A 108 6.70 -0.25 33.44
C GLY A 108 5.55 -1.19 33.02
N LEU A 109 5.85 -2.12 32.10
CA LEU A 109 4.93 -3.13 31.59
C LEU A 109 5.12 -4.47 32.31
N ASN A 110 4.12 -5.33 32.19
CA ASN A 110 4.20 -6.73 32.60
C ASN A 110 3.47 -7.60 31.56
N ASP A 111 3.60 -8.92 31.67
CA ASP A 111 3.04 -9.87 30.72
C ASP A 111 1.50 -9.79 30.61
N VAL A 112 0.81 -9.54 31.73
CA VAL A 112 -0.66 -9.37 31.75
C VAL A 112 -1.09 -8.14 30.94
N LYS A 113 -0.38 -7.02 31.07
CA LYS A 113 -0.69 -5.76 30.37
C LYS A 113 -0.58 -5.87 28.85
N VAL A 114 0.35 -6.69 28.35
CA VAL A 114 0.66 -6.74 26.92
C VAL A 114 0.12 -7.98 26.20
N GLN A 115 -0.55 -8.89 26.92
CA GLN A 115 -0.96 -10.21 26.42
C GLN A 115 -1.80 -10.17 25.14
N ASP A 116 -2.55 -9.09 24.90
CA ASP A 116 -3.40 -8.92 23.72
C ASP A 116 -2.62 -8.43 22.48
N PHE A 117 -1.35 -8.06 22.64
CA PHE A 117 -0.50 -7.49 21.58
C PHE A 117 0.75 -8.30 21.30
N VAL A 118 1.20 -9.11 22.26
CA VAL A 118 2.44 -9.89 22.16
C VAL A 118 2.20 -11.37 22.47
N ILE A 119 3.00 -12.22 21.84
CA ILE A 119 3.06 -13.65 22.13
C ILE A 119 4.18 -13.88 23.14
N LYS A 120 3.84 -14.56 24.24
CA LYS A 120 4.78 -15.01 25.27
C LYS A 120 5.31 -16.41 24.91
N GLY A 121 6.63 -16.56 24.84
CA GLY A 121 7.32 -17.81 24.54
C GLY A 121 8.51 -18.04 25.49
N ALA A 122 8.97 -19.28 25.60
CA ALA A 122 10.20 -19.60 26.34
C ALA A 122 11.41 -19.48 25.40
N GLN A 123 12.49 -18.86 25.86
CA GLN A 123 13.72 -18.72 25.10
C GLN A 123 14.29 -20.11 24.76
N HIS A 124 14.72 -20.33 23.51
CA HIS A 124 15.23 -21.60 22.97
C HIS A 124 14.22 -22.76 22.81
N SER A 125 12.92 -22.55 23.07
CA SER A 125 11.89 -23.59 22.94
C SER A 125 11.07 -23.41 21.65
N TRP A 126 11.41 -24.17 20.61
CA TRP A 126 10.73 -24.11 19.30
C TRP A 126 9.49 -25.03 19.24
N PHE A 127 9.27 -25.88 20.27
CA PHE A 127 8.16 -26.84 20.33
C PHE A 127 7.20 -26.58 21.50
N PRO A 128 5.87 -26.71 21.30
CA PRO A 128 4.86 -26.44 22.33
C PRO A 128 4.94 -27.28 23.61
N VAL A 129 5.60 -28.44 23.58
CA VAL A 129 5.54 -29.47 24.64
C VAL A 129 6.61 -29.28 25.72
N GLN A 130 7.63 -28.44 25.50
CA GLN A 130 8.69 -28.15 26.49
C GLN A 130 8.38 -26.95 27.40
N LYS A 131 7.15 -26.42 27.36
CA LYS A 131 6.67 -25.25 28.13
C LYS A 131 6.67 -25.39 29.66
N LEU A 132 7.12 -26.51 30.23
CA LEU A 132 6.96 -26.80 31.66
C LEU A 132 8.23 -26.64 32.50
N PHE A 133 9.44 -26.54 31.92
CA PHE A 133 10.67 -26.57 32.71
C PHE A 133 11.73 -25.63 32.12
N GLU A 134 11.94 -24.50 32.81
CA GLU A 134 13.20 -23.75 32.86
C GLU A 134 13.62 -22.98 31.58
N GLY A 135 13.26 -21.69 31.53
CA GLY A 135 13.84 -20.75 30.57
C GLY A 135 13.40 -19.30 30.83
N ASN A 136 14.24 -18.33 30.43
CA ASN A 136 13.83 -16.93 30.39
C ASN A 136 12.65 -16.76 29.43
N MET A 137 11.69 -15.91 29.78
CA MET A 137 10.55 -15.61 28.91
C MET A 137 10.94 -14.54 27.90
N ILE A 138 10.52 -14.77 26.66
CA ILE A 138 10.61 -13.81 25.56
C ILE A 138 9.22 -13.43 25.07
N PHE A 139 9.12 -12.24 24.52
CA PHE A 139 7.91 -11.61 24.01
C PHE A 139 8.21 -11.08 22.61
N TYR A 140 7.26 -11.23 21.70
CA TYR A 140 7.32 -10.59 20.39
C TYR A 140 5.91 -10.19 19.99
N PHE A 141 5.76 -9.09 19.25
CA PHE A 141 4.44 -8.66 18.79
C PHE A 141 3.79 -9.79 17.98
N MET A 142 2.47 -9.98 18.12
CA MET A 142 1.76 -11.06 17.40
C MET A 142 2.00 -10.99 15.89
N HIS A 143 2.28 -9.80 15.37
CA HIS A 143 2.73 -9.59 14.01
C HIS A 143 3.62 -8.34 13.89
N GLN A 144 4.54 -8.35 12.92
CA GLN A 144 5.45 -7.23 12.65
C GLN A 144 4.70 -5.90 12.42
N MET A 145 3.60 -5.92 11.66
CA MET A 145 2.75 -4.73 11.45
C MET A 145 2.19 -4.14 12.75
N LEU A 146 1.95 -4.95 13.80
CA LEU A 146 1.53 -4.41 15.09
C LEU A 146 2.69 -3.64 15.76
N GLN A 147 3.91 -4.17 15.69
CA GLN A 147 5.09 -3.43 16.14
C GLN A 147 5.23 -2.11 15.36
N GLU A 148 5.06 -2.14 14.04
CA GLU A 148 5.21 -0.97 13.17
C GLU A 148 4.13 0.10 13.41
N ILE A 149 2.85 -0.26 13.61
CA ILE A 149 1.80 0.71 13.94
C ILE A 149 1.99 1.31 15.34
N PHE A 150 2.41 0.51 16.33
CA PHE A 150 2.73 1.03 17.67
C PHE A 150 3.92 1.99 17.64
N ALA A 151 4.97 1.67 16.86
CA ALA A 151 6.09 2.57 16.64
C ALA A 151 5.65 3.87 15.95
N ALA A 152 4.81 3.78 14.91
CA ALA A 152 4.27 4.96 14.22
C ALA A 152 3.42 5.83 15.17
N ILE A 153 2.56 5.22 15.99
CA ILE A 153 1.80 5.91 17.04
C ILE A 153 2.74 6.63 18.01
N TYR A 154 3.82 5.98 18.45
CA TYR A 154 4.82 6.60 19.31
C TYR A 154 5.47 7.83 18.68
N ILE A 155 6.00 7.68 17.46
CA ILE A 155 6.66 8.77 16.72
C ILE A 155 5.69 9.96 16.55
N CYS A 156 4.45 9.68 16.15
CA CYS A 156 3.46 10.72 15.87
C CYS A 156 2.96 11.42 17.14
N MET A 157 2.59 10.66 18.17
CA MET A 157 1.81 11.18 19.30
C MET A 157 2.64 11.49 20.55
N PHE A 158 3.69 10.71 20.82
CA PHE A 158 4.37 10.74 22.12
C PHE A 158 5.83 11.21 22.03
N MET A 159 6.48 11.00 20.88
CA MET A 159 7.86 11.41 20.69
C MET A 159 8.02 12.95 20.76
N PRO A 160 8.97 13.47 21.55
CA PRO A 160 9.26 14.90 21.60
C PRO A 160 9.63 15.46 20.23
N ASP A 161 9.18 16.68 19.92
CA ASP A 161 9.41 17.31 18.62
C ASP A 161 10.90 17.43 18.26
N SER A 162 11.76 17.66 19.26
CA SER A 162 13.22 17.71 19.06
C SER A 162 13.79 16.39 18.51
N VAL A 163 13.34 15.26 19.05
CA VAL A 163 13.76 13.93 18.63
C VAL A 163 13.12 13.57 17.28
N PHE A 164 11.83 13.87 17.11
CA PHE A 164 11.12 13.68 15.85
C PHE A 164 11.87 14.35 14.68
N ASN A 165 12.29 15.60 14.87
CA ASN A 165 13.01 16.36 13.85
C ASN A 165 14.37 15.74 13.47
N GLN A 166 15.01 15.00 14.38
CA GLN A 166 16.27 14.31 14.13
C GLN A 166 16.05 13.03 13.31
N ILE A 167 14.95 12.31 13.55
CA ILE A 167 14.71 10.98 12.95
C ILE A 167 13.86 10.99 11.69
N VAL A 168 13.04 12.03 11.47
CA VAL A 168 12.02 12.04 10.41
C VAL A 168 12.61 11.84 9.01
N HIS A 169 13.79 12.41 8.76
CA HIS A 169 14.51 12.21 7.50
C HIS A 169 14.81 10.72 7.25
N GLN A 170 15.33 10.03 8.26
CA GLN A 170 15.64 8.61 8.19
C GLN A 170 14.37 7.77 8.01
N VAL A 171 13.31 8.05 8.76
CA VAL A 171 12.03 7.32 8.63
C VAL A 171 11.42 7.49 7.23
N VAL A 172 11.55 8.68 6.63
CA VAL A 172 11.03 8.95 5.29
C VAL A 172 11.86 8.23 4.21
N ASN A 173 13.20 8.28 4.30
CA ASN A 173 14.07 7.91 3.19
C ASN A 173 14.64 6.48 3.27
N GLU A 174 14.62 5.81 4.42
CA GLU A 174 15.15 4.44 4.54
C GLU A 174 14.03 3.40 4.39
N GLY A 175 14.18 2.48 3.41
CA GLY A 175 13.16 1.47 3.08
C GLY A 175 12.76 0.55 4.25
N ARG A 176 13.64 0.34 5.23
CA ARG A 176 13.31 -0.45 6.45
C ARG A 176 12.20 0.16 7.30
N TRP A 177 11.90 1.45 7.11
CA TRP A 177 10.81 2.16 7.79
C TRP A 177 9.56 2.30 6.92
N SER A 178 9.49 1.67 5.74
CA SER A 178 8.39 1.88 4.78
C SER A 178 7.00 1.69 5.40
N MET A 179 6.79 0.62 6.17
CA MET A 179 5.51 0.39 6.85
C MET A 179 5.24 1.41 7.96
N VAL A 180 6.25 1.80 8.74
CA VAL A 180 6.11 2.87 9.75
C VAL A 180 5.77 4.20 9.09
N ARG A 181 6.44 4.54 7.99
CA ARG A 181 6.18 5.74 7.17
C ARG A 181 4.75 5.72 6.62
N ARG A 182 4.27 4.58 6.12
CA ARG A 182 2.89 4.38 5.68
C ARG A 182 1.89 4.71 6.78
N PHE A 183 2.09 4.15 7.97
CA PHE A 183 1.24 4.44 9.12
C PHE A 183 1.34 5.90 9.57
N MET A 184 2.52 6.51 9.48
CA MET A 184 2.68 7.94 9.73
C MET A 184 1.91 8.79 8.72
N CYS A 185 1.86 8.41 7.43
CA CYS A 185 0.99 9.07 6.44
C CYS A 185 -0.48 9.03 6.88
N GLY A 186 -0.98 7.85 7.29
CA GLY A 186 -2.36 7.73 7.76
C GLY A 186 -2.65 8.51 9.04
N ILE A 187 -1.69 8.55 9.97
CA ILE A 187 -1.86 9.24 11.27
C ILE A 187 -1.74 10.76 11.14
N LEU A 188 -0.70 11.25 10.45
CA LEU A 188 -0.37 12.68 10.38
C LEU A 188 -1.06 13.39 9.21
N LEU A 189 -1.35 12.67 8.13
CA LEU A 189 -1.84 13.24 6.87
C LEU A 189 -3.19 12.69 6.43
N GLY A 190 -3.79 11.74 7.17
CA GLY A 190 -5.07 11.11 6.80
C GLY A 190 -6.33 11.92 7.14
N ASN A 191 -6.25 12.89 8.06
CA ASN A 191 -7.41 13.61 8.61
C ASN A 191 -7.47 15.10 8.23
N GLY A 192 -6.60 15.60 7.35
CA GLY A 192 -6.56 16.99 6.88
C GLY A 192 -6.15 18.05 7.93
N GLN A 193 -6.14 17.70 9.23
CA GLN A 193 -5.67 18.59 10.30
C GLN A 193 -4.14 18.66 10.32
N ARG A 194 -3.58 19.82 9.97
CA ARG A 194 -2.14 20.05 9.96
C ARG A 194 -1.68 20.69 11.26
N ASN A 195 -0.69 20.08 11.89
CA ASN A 195 0.07 20.62 13.02
C ASN A 195 1.55 20.68 12.62
N LYS A 196 2.39 21.27 13.48
CA LYS A 196 3.82 21.42 13.18
C LYS A 196 4.52 20.10 12.81
N LYS A 197 4.15 19.00 13.48
CA LYS A 197 4.74 17.68 13.23
C LYS A 197 4.29 17.11 11.89
N SER A 198 3.01 17.22 11.53
CA SER A 198 2.51 16.78 10.22
C SER A 198 3.00 17.67 9.07
N GLU A 199 3.17 18.98 9.27
CA GLU A 199 3.83 19.86 8.29
C GLU A 199 5.29 19.49 8.06
N ARG A 200 6.04 19.23 9.15
CA ARG A 200 7.43 18.78 9.04
C ARG A 200 7.54 17.47 8.26
N PHE A 201 6.69 16.49 8.58
CA PHE A 201 6.64 15.20 7.88
C PHE A 201 6.28 15.36 6.40
N PHE A 202 5.25 16.15 6.10
CA PHE A 202 4.84 16.46 4.74
C PHE A 202 5.99 17.08 3.93
N ASN A 203 6.69 18.07 4.49
CA ASN A 203 7.83 18.70 3.81
C ASN A 203 8.97 17.70 3.55
N GLU A 204 9.20 16.76 4.46
CA GLU A 204 10.20 15.72 4.28
C GLU A 204 9.81 14.73 3.17
N LEU A 205 8.54 14.34 3.09
CA LEU A 205 8.01 13.56 1.96
C LEU A 205 8.16 14.31 0.62
N VAL A 206 7.86 15.61 0.60
CA VAL A 206 8.05 16.43 -0.62
C VAL A 206 9.51 16.46 -1.06
N GLN A 207 10.44 16.55 -0.12
CA GLN A 207 11.87 16.52 -0.42
C GLN A 207 12.33 15.15 -0.95
N SER A 208 11.77 14.05 -0.47
CA SER A 208 12.12 12.72 -1.00
C SER A 208 11.59 12.51 -2.43
N MET A 209 10.42 13.07 -2.76
CA MET A 209 9.83 12.99 -4.11
C MET A 209 10.56 13.77 -5.20
N ASN A 210 11.24 14.86 -4.84
CA ASN A 210 12.02 15.66 -5.79
C ASN A 210 13.29 14.93 -6.27
N LYS A 211 13.60 13.77 -5.69
CA LYS A 211 14.64 12.87 -6.20
C LYS A 211 14.07 12.09 -7.39
N ASP A 212 14.95 11.57 -8.23
CA ASP A 212 14.54 10.72 -9.37
C ASP A 212 14.10 9.34 -8.84
N VAL A 213 12.94 9.29 -8.17
CA VAL A 213 12.39 8.10 -7.48
C VAL A 213 11.84 7.12 -8.52
N ARG A 214 12.25 5.85 -8.43
CA ARG A 214 11.93 4.81 -9.43
C ARG A 214 11.71 3.45 -8.76
N GLY A 215 11.12 2.52 -9.49
CA GLY A 215 10.96 1.12 -9.09
C GLY A 215 10.24 0.98 -7.75
N PHE A 216 10.81 0.18 -6.85
CA PHE A 216 10.20 -0.13 -5.54
C PHE A 216 9.96 1.10 -4.67
N GLU A 217 10.84 2.11 -4.72
CA GLU A 217 10.68 3.34 -3.95
C GLU A 217 9.44 4.13 -4.39
N LEU A 218 9.17 4.15 -5.70
CA LEU A 218 7.98 4.81 -6.26
C LEU A 218 6.71 4.03 -5.88
N VAL A 219 6.76 2.70 -5.93
CA VAL A 219 5.66 1.84 -5.48
C VAL A 219 5.32 2.09 -4.01
N ASP A 220 6.33 2.09 -3.15
CA ASP A 220 6.15 2.33 -1.72
C ASP A 220 5.50 3.69 -1.46
N LEU A 221 6.00 4.74 -2.12
CA LEU A 221 5.46 6.09 -2.01
C LEU A 221 3.99 6.17 -2.47
N LEU A 222 3.64 5.51 -3.57
CA LEU A 222 2.26 5.50 -4.06
C LEU A 222 1.32 4.82 -3.09
N VAL A 223 1.71 3.68 -2.52
CA VAL A 223 0.88 3.00 -1.51
C VAL A 223 0.79 3.85 -0.24
N ASP A 224 1.85 4.57 0.13
CA ASP A 224 1.80 5.52 1.25
C ASP A 224 0.80 6.65 1.00
N PHE A 225 0.57 7.05 -0.25
CA PHE A 225 -0.43 8.07 -0.58
C PHE A 225 -1.85 7.58 -0.39
N GLN A 226 -2.11 6.27 -0.47
CA GLN A 226 -3.44 5.74 -0.18
C GLN A 226 -3.87 6.03 1.26
N GLU A 227 -2.92 6.23 2.17
CA GLU A 227 -3.16 6.57 3.57
C GLU A 227 -3.50 8.04 3.81
N CYS A 228 -3.17 8.92 2.86
CA CYS A 228 -3.35 10.37 2.99
C CYS A 228 -4.79 10.82 2.67
N SER A 229 -5.19 11.97 3.21
CA SER A 229 -6.43 12.63 2.80
C SER A 229 -6.34 13.17 1.36
N ASN A 230 -7.48 13.36 0.70
CA ASN A 230 -7.54 13.80 -0.70
C ASN A 230 -6.79 15.12 -0.96
N ASP A 231 -6.91 16.10 -0.06
CA ASP A 231 -6.21 17.40 -0.16
C ASP A 231 -4.69 17.25 -0.07
N VAL A 232 -4.22 16.29 0.73
CA VAL A 232 -2.80 15.95 0.82
C VAL A 232 -2.35 15.25 -0.46
N LYS A 233 -3.12 14.29 -0.98
CA LYS A 233 -2.80 13.62 -2.25
C LYS A 233 -2.68 14.63 -3.40
N ASP A 234 -3.62 15.57 -3.49
CA ASP A 234 -3.59 16.66 -4.49
C ASP A 234 -2.39 17.60 -4.30
N SER A 235 -1.93 17.77 -3.07
CA SER A 235 -0.73 18.56 -2.77
C SER A 235 0.55 17.81 -3.15
N LEU A 236 0.64 16.52 -2.83
CA LEU A 236 1.81 15.67 -3.13
C LEU A 236 1.95 15.42 -4.63
N ALA A 237 0.84 15.26 -5.35
CA ALA A 237 0.82 15.08 -6.81
C ALA A 237 1.51 16.21 -7.59
N LYS A 238 1.64 17.41 -7.00
CA LYS A 238 2.36 18.55 -7.61
C LYS A 238 3.87 18.40 -7.60
N PHE A 239 4.39 17.55 -6.73
CA PHE A 239 5.82 17.35 -6.49
C PHE A 239 6.31 15.99 -6.97
N LEU A 240 5.40 15.12 -7.43
CA LEU A 240 5.80 13.87 -8.07
C LEU A 240 6.50 14.17 -9.40
N THR A 241 7.51 13.36 -9.70
CA THR A 241 8.22 13.38 -10.99
C THR A 241 7.26 13.22 -12.17
N ASP A 242 7.59 13.84 -13.31
CA ASP A 242 6.92 13.65 -14.59
C ASP A 242 7.33 12.33 -15.30
N LYS A 243 8.28 11.59 -14.71
CA LYS A 243 8.81 10.32 -15.18
C LYS A 243 8.56 9.22 -14.15
N LEU A 244 7.40 8.59 -14.25
CA LEU A 244 7.02 7.46 -13.40
C LEU A 244 7.60 6.17 -13.99
N ILE A 245 8.66 5.64 -13.36
CA ILE A 245 9.40 4.49 -13.89
C ILE A 245 9.29 3.31 -12.91
N PHE A 246 8.60 2.26 -13.30
CA PHE A 246 8.44 1.01 -12.55
C PHE A 246 9.21 -0.16 -13.16
N TYR A 247 9.79 -0.01 -14.35
CA TYR A 247 10.52 -1.09 -15.02
C TYR A 247 11.81 -1.51 -14.27
N PRO A 248 12.15 -2.81 -14.19
CA PRO A 248 11.34 -4.01 -14.42
C PRO A 248 10.90 -4.64 -13.08
N ILE A 249 9.90 -4.08 -12.40
CA ILE A 249 9.36 -4.66 -11.16
C ILE A 249 7.90 -5.08 -11.31
N PRO A 250 7.51 -6.28 -10.83
CA PRO A 250 6.11 -6.65 -10.69
C PRO A 250 5.39 -5.63 -9.79
N ILE A 251 4.25 -5.13 -10.24
CA ILE A 251 3.47 -4.15 -9.47
C ILE A 251 2.27 -4.85 -8.86
N SER A 252 2.08 -4.70 -7.56
CA SER A 252 0.91 -5.27 -6.87
C SER A 252 -0.38 -4.54 -7.26
N VAL A 253 -1.52 -5.23 -7.14
CA VAL A 253 -2.84 -4.64 -7.41
C VAL A 253 -3.10 -3.39 -6.55
N SER A 254 -2.66 -3.40 -5.28
CA SER A 254 -2.74 -2.22 -4.40
C SER A 254 -1.95 -1.02 -4.94
N ALA A 255 -0.75 -1.26 -5.47
CA ALA A 255 0.06 -0.21 -6.09
C ALA A 255 -0.53 0.27 -7.44
N VAL A 256 -1.16 -0.62 -8.21
CA VAL A 256 -1.92 -0.25 -9.41
C VAL A 256 -3.11 0.64 -9.07
N HIS A 257 -3.89 0.30 -8.04
CA HIS A 257 -4.97 1.17 -7.54
C HIS A 257 -4.43 2.53 -7.10
N ALA A 258 -3.31 2.55 -6.38
CA ALA A 258 -2.68 3.80 -5.96
C ALA A 258 -2.26 4.66 -7.16
N LEU A 259 -1.63 4.06 -8.17
CA LEU A 259 -1.26 4.72 -9.42
C LEU A 259 -2.50 5.28 -10.14
N ALA A 260 -3.52 4.45 -10.36
CA ALA A 260 -4.76 4.83 -11.03
C ALA A 260 -5.49 5.98 -10.31
N GLU A 261 -5.47 5.99 -8.98
CA GLU A 261 -6.04 7.08 -8.17
C GLU A 261 -5.21 8.38 -8.26
N MET A 262 -3.89 8.26 -8.43
CA MET A 262 -2.97 9.40 -8.47
C MET A 262 -2.90 10.06 -9.85
N LEU A 263 -3.02 9.30 -10.94
CA LEU A 263 -2.94 9.82 -12.32
C LEU A 263 -3.84 11.05 -12.58
N PRO A 264 -5.13 11.07 -12.18
CA PRO A 264 -5.99 12.23 -12.40
C PRO A 264 -5.59 13.48 -11.60
N ARG A 265 -4.79 13.32 -10.55
CA ARG A 265 -4.40 14.39 -9.61
C ARG A 265 -3.18 15.18 -10.09
N PHE A 266 -2.46 14.67 -11.09
CA PHE A 266 -1.34 15.41 -11.69
C PHE A 266 -1.82 16.71 -12.32
N ASN A 267 -1.34 17.83 -11.76
CA ASN A 267 -1.65 19.16 -12.27
C ASN A 267 -0.53 19.74 -13.16
N HIS A 268 0.39 18.89 -13.60
CA HIS A 268 1.40 19.15 -14.62
C HIS A 268 1.42 18.00 -15.65
N PRO A 269 2.00 18.20 -16.84
CA PRO A 269 2.20 17.11 -17.79
C PRO A 269 3.06 15.99 -17.19
N VAL A 270 2.67 14.74 -17.45
CA VAL A 270 3.50 13.55 -17.19
C VAL A 270 4.17 13.17 -18.52
N GLU A 271 5.49 13.20 -18.55
CA GLU A 271 6.27 12.89 -19.75
C GLU A 271 6.25 11.37 -20.01
N ARG A 272 6.40 10.56 -18.96
CA ARG A 272 6.61 9.12 -19.09
C ARG A 272 5.94 8.34 -17.98
N LEU A 273 5.19 7.32 -18.36
CA LEU A 273 4.71 6.25 -17.49
C LEU A 273 5.26 4.93 -18.03
N PHE A 274 6.32 4.43 -17.39
CA PHE A 274 7.03 3.21 -17.78
C PHE A 274 6.63 2.05 -16.89
N LEU A 275 5.80 1.18 -17.44
CA LEU A 275 5.23 -0.01 -16.82
C LEU A 275 5.66 -1.28 -17.57
N ALA A 276 6.82 -1.22 -18.21
CA ALA A 276 7.34 -2.34 -18.96
C ALA A 276 7.72 -3.49 -18.00
N PHE A 277 7.44 -4.75 -18.39
CA PHE A 277 7.74 -5.96 -17.61
C PHE A 277 7.26 -5.88 -16.15
N CYS A 278 6.04 -5.41 -15.96
CA CYS A 278 5.44 -5.17 -14.64
C CYS A 278 4.42 -6.24 -14.21
N ASP A 279 4.30 -7.33 -14.98
CA ASP A 279 3.37 -8.45 -14.73
C ASP A 279 1.92 -7.97 -14.60
N LEU A 280 1.51 -7.04 -15.48
CA LEU A 280 0.18 -6.45 -15.45
C LEU A 280 -0.86 -7.42 -16.01
N ASN A 281 -1.91 -7.70 -15.24
CA ASN A 281 -3.09 -8.42 -15.70
C ASN A 281 -4.14 -7.48 -16.33
N SER A 282 -5.22 -8.06 -16.88
CA SER A 282 -6.30 -7.32 -17.55
C SER A 282 -6.91 -6.21 -16.70
N ASP A 283 -7.25 -6.52 -15.44
CA ASP A 283 -7.85 -5.56 -14.51
C ASP A 283 -6.89 -4.42 -14.16
N SER A 284 -5.59 -4.74 -14.04
CA SER A 284 -4.55 -3.74 -13.80
C SER A 284 -4.42 -2.77 -14.97
N ILE A 285 -4.37 -3.29 -16.20
CA ILE A 285 -4.33 -2.47 -17.42
C ILE A 285 -5.58 -1.60 -17.51
N LYS A 286 -6.76 -2.16 -17.23
CA LYS A 286 -8.02 -1.42 -17.21
C LYS A 286 -7.98 -0.25 -16.23
N LEU A 287 -7.61 -0.49 -14.97
CA LEU A 287 -7.55 0.54 -13.93
C LEU A 287 -6.57 1.66 -14.30
N ILE A 288 -5.40 1.30 -14.84
CA ILE A 288 -4.41 2.28 -15.31
C ILE A 288 -5.00 3.13 -16.43
N CYS A 289 -5.64 2.51 -17.42
CA CYS A 289 -6.26 3.21 -18.54
C CYS A 289 -7.38 4.16 -18.08
N GLU A 290 -8.23 3.73 -17.14
CA GLU A 290 -9.25 4.59 -16.54
C GLU A 290 -8.66 5.79 -15.79
N GLY A 291 -7.50 5.61 -15.14
CA GLY A 291 -6.76 6.69 -14.49
C GLY A 291 -6.16 7.67 -15.51
N ILE A 292 -5.57 7.15 -16.60
CA ILE A 292 -5.02 7.95 -17.71
C ILE A 292 -6.11 8.77 -18.40
N ASP A 293 -7.28 8.17 -18.67
CA ASP A 293 -8.38 8.86 -19.36
C ASP A 293 -8.85 10.11 -18.59
N LYS A 294 -8.81 10.04 -17.26
CA LYS A 294 -9.17 11.13 -16.34
C LYS A 294 -8.07 12.17 -16.15
N MET A 295 -6.88 12.00 -16.73
CA MET A 295 -5.80 12.97 -16.62
C MET A 295 -6.17 14.31 -17.26
N LYS A 296 -5.74 15.40 -16.62
CA LYS A 296 -5.93 16.77 -17.12
C LYS A 296 -5.14 17.03 -18.41
N TYR A 297 -3.92 16.52 -18.49
CA TYR A 297 -3.02 16.67 -19.64
C TYR A 297 -2.82 15.33 -20.33
N MET A 298 -2.44 15.37 -21.61
CA MET A 298 -2.01 14.16 -22.31
C MET A 298 -0.70 13.63 -21.72
N LEU A 299 -0.65 12.34 -21.48
CA LEU A 299 0.56 11.57 -21.19
C LEU A 299 1.49 11.56 -22.41
N GLY A 300 2.77 11.82 -22.19
CA GLY A 300 3.78 11.75 -23.25
C GLY A 300 3.95 10.32 -23.77
N ILE A 301 4.48 9.43 -22.94
CA ILE A 301 4.76 8.04 -23.29
C ILE A 301 4.09 7.11 -22.28
N LEU A 302 3.26 6.20 -22.80
CA LEU A 302 2.81 5.01 -22.07
C LEU A 302 3.63 3.82 -22.57
N ASP A 303 4.47 3.26 -21.70
CA ASP A 303 5.28 2.08 -22.04
C ASP A 303 4.76 0.84 -21.30
N LEU A 304 4.14 -0.08 -22.04
CA LEU A 304 3.60 -1.36 -21.58
C LEU A 304 4.43 -2.55 -22.10
N SER A 305 5.61 -2.31 -22.66
CA SER A 305 6.44 -3.34 -23.30
C SER A 305 6.70 -4.53 -22.38
N GLY A 306 6.68 -5.75 -22.92
CA GLY A 306 6.97 -6.97 -22.16
C GLY A 306 5.90 -7.41 -21.15
N ASN A 307 4.70 -6.80 -21.16
CA ASN A 307 3.52 -7.36 -20.50
C ASN A 307 2.71 -8.19 -21.51
N ASP A 308 1.96 -9.18 -21.04
CA ASP A 308 1.06 -9.97 -21.88
C ASP A 308 -0.20 -9.14 -22.23
N ILE A 309 -0.41 -8.85 -23.50
CA ILE A 309 -1.51 -7.99 -23.98
C ILE A 309 -2.35 -8.75 -25.00
N GLY A 310 -3.46 -9.32 -24.52
CA GLY A 310 -4.49 -9.95 -25.33
C GLY A 310 -5.52 -8.96 -25.88
N LEU A 311 -6.58 -9.50 -26.48
CA LEU A 311 -7.63 -8.67 -27.13
C LEU A 311 -8.44 -7.84 -26.14
N ASP A 312 -8.63 -8.31 -24.90
CA ASP A 312 -9.38 -7.57 -23.88
C ASP A 312 -8.55 -6.40 -23.34
N GLU A 313 -7.25 -6.60 -23.15
CA GLU A 313 -6.30 -5.56 -22.78
C GLU A 313 -6.22 -4.48 -23.87
N ILE A 314 -6.21 -4.86 -25.15
CA ILE A 314 -6.26 -3.90 -26.27
C ILE A 314 -7.49 -3.00 -26.17
N ARG A 315 -8.68 -3.55 -25.91
CA ARG A 315 -9.90 -2.75 -25.72
C ARG A 315 -9.78 -1.77 -24.57
N ASN A 316 -9.17 -2.20 -23.46
CA ASN A 316 -8.91 -1.33 -22.32
C ASN A 316 -7.92 -0.21 -22.68
N ILE A 317 -6.82 -0.53 -23.39
CA ILE A 317 -5.84 0.45 -23.86
C ILE A 317 -6.50 1.49 -24.78
N SER A 318 -7.33 1.05 -25.71
CA SER A 318 -8.06 1.92 -26.64
C SER A 318 -8.88 3.00 -25.93
N SER A 319 -9.43 2.70 -24.74
CA SER A 319 -10.21 3.67 -23.96
C SER A 319 -9.42 4.92 -23.55
N CYS A 320 -8.10 4.81 -23.39
CA CYS A 320 -7.25 5.92 -22.93
C CYS A 320 -6.36 6.53 -24.02
N LEU A 321 -6.37 6.00 -25.26
CA LEU A 321 -5.48 6.46 -26.34
C LEU A 321 -5.64 7.95 -26.68
N ASN A 322 -6.84 8.52 -26.50
CA ASN A 322 -7.10 9.96 -26.63
C ASN A 322 -6.29 10.83 -25.64
N LYS A 323 -5.67 10.22 -24.62
CA LYS A 323 -4.82 10.90 -23.63
C LYS A 323 -3.35 10.54 -23.73
N VAL A 324 -2.93 9.78 -24.74
CA VAL A 324 -1.53 9.30 -24.88
C VAL A 324 -0.91 9.83 -26.17
N LYS A 325 0.33 10.35 -26.15
CA LYS A 325 1.04 10.78 -27.38
C LYS A 325 1.81 9.64 -28.05
N GLU A 326 2.44 8.77 -27.26
CA GLU A 326 3.18 7.60 -27.72
C GLU A 326 2.82 6.38 -26.87
N LEU A 327 2.41 5.28 -27.51
CA LEU A 327 2.20 3.97 -26.89
C LEU A 327 3.34 3.03 -27.30
N ARG A 328 3.96 2.37 -26.32
CA ARG A 328 4.95 1.31 -26.54
C ARG A 328 4.44 -0.02 -26.04
N VAL A 329 4.49 -1.02 -26.90
CA VAL A 329 3.96 -2.38 -26.67
C VAL A 329 4.89 -3.45 -27.22
N ARG A 330 6.20 -3.20 -27.12
CA ARG A 330 7.21 -4.13 -27.66
C ARG A 330 7.21 -5.43 -26.85
N GLY A 331 7.22 -6.58 -27.52
CA GLY A 331 7.31 -7.88 -26.85
C GLY A 331 6.07 -8.23 -26.02
N CYS A 332 4.90 -7.72 -26.40
CA CYS A 332 3.64 -7.95 -25.70
C CYS A 332 2.80 -9.11 -26.26
N GLY A 333 3.26 -9.80 -27.31
CA GLY A 333 2.51 -10.89 -27.95
C GLY A 333 1.22 -10.44 -28.67
N ILE A 334 1.13 -9.17 -29.09
CA ILE A 334 -0.08 -8.63 -29.72
C ILE A 334 -0.32 -9.30 -31.07
N THR A 335 -1.44 -10.03 -31.17
CA THR A 335 -1.87 -10.69 -32.40
C THR A 335 -2.16 -9.71 -33.54
N LYS A 336 -2.15 -10.19 -34.79
CA LYS A 336 -2.57 -9.43 -35.98
C LYS A 336 -3.95 -8.79 -35.82
N ARG A 337 -4.91 -9.51 -35.21
CA ARG A 337 -6.25 -8.97 -34.94
C ARG A 337 -6.22 -7.83 -33.92
N GLY A 338 -5.42 -7.96 -32.85
CA GLY A 338 -5.21 -6.89 -31.87
C GLY A 338 -4.64 -5.62 -32.50
N ARG A 339 -3.68 -5.76 -33.41
CA ARG A 339 -3.13 -4.62 -34.18
C ARG A 339 -4.19 -3.92 -35.01
N GLN A 340 -4.97 -4.67 -35.78
CA GLN A 340 -6.04 -4.09 -36.61
C GLN A 340 -7.03 -3.28 -35.78
N LEU A 341 -7.39 -3.78 -34.59
CA LEU A 341 -8.25 -3.07 -33.66
C LEU A 341 -7.62 -1.74 -33.19
N LEU A 342 -6.35 -1.74 -32.77
CA LEU A 342 -5.64 -0.51 -32.40
C LEU A 342 -5.59 0.50 -33.55
N GLU A 343 -5.32 0.04 -34.78
CA GLU A 343 -5.27 0.89 -35.97
C GLU A 343 -6.65 1.47 -36.34
N GLU A 344 -7.71 0.68 -36.20
CA GLU A 344 -9.10 1.12 -36.38
C GLU A 344 -9.48 2.17 -35.32
N ASP A 345 -9.15 1.92 -34.06
CA ASP A 345 -9.44 2.83 -32.96
C ASP A 345 -8.70 4.16 -33.13
N ILE A 346 -7.43 4.14 -33.54
CA ILE A 346 -6.63 5.36 -33.81
C ILE A 346 -7.27 6.26 -34.87
N LYS A 347 -7.88 5.69 -35.92
CA LYS A 347 -8.54 6.48 -36.97
C LYS A 347 -9.72 7.30 -36.43
N ASN A 348 -10.29 6.90 -35.31
CA ASN A 348 -11.44 7.55 -34.67
C ASN A 348 -11.05 8.53 -33.56
N LEU A 349 -9.76 8.72 -33.28
CA LEU A 349 -9.28 9.61 -32.22
C LEU A 349 -9.15 11.06 -32.70
N ASN A 350 -9.18 12.00 -31.74
CA ASN A 350 -8.98 13.43 -32.02
C ASN A 350 -7.52 13.78 -32.36
N HIS A 351 -6.59 12.88 -32.08
CA HIS A 351 -5.18 12.95 -32.47
C HIS A 351 -4.66 11.53 -32.76
N SER A 352 -3.57 11.43 -33.52
CA SER A 352 -2.96 10.14 -33.86
C SER A 352 -1.77 9.85 -32.94
N PRO A 353 -1.91 9.00 -31.90
CA PRO A 353 -0.77 8.57 -31.08
C PRO A 353 0.23 7.78 -31.93
N GLN A 354 1.51 7.93 -31.63
CA GLN A 354 2.55 7.07 -32.20
C GLN A 354 2.51 5.71 -31.51
N ILE A 355 2.42 4.61 -32.27
CA ILE A 355 2.62 3.27 -31.72
C ILE A 355 4.02 2.76 -32.07
N LYS A 356 4.74 2.26 -31.06
CA LYS A 356 5.99 1.52 -31.24
C LYS A 356 5.86 0.13 -30.64
N GLY A 357 6.10 -0.90 -31.43
CA GLY A 357 6.07 -2.29 -30.96
C GLY A 357 6.81 -3.19 -31.92
N ASP A 358 7.35 -4.28 -31.39
CA ASP A 358 7.66 -5.45 -32.21
C ASP A 358 6.34 -6.15 -32.47
N PHE A 359 6.12 -6.38 -33.74
CA PHE A 359 4.81 -6.48 -34.32
C PHE A 359 5.00 -7.67 -35.23
N ASP A 360 4.87 -8.89 -34.68
CA ASP A 360 5.29 -10.12 -35.34
C ASP A 360 5.04 -10.01 -36.85
N SER A 361 6.15 -9.90 -37.59
CA SER A 361 6.15 -10.24 -38.99
C SER A 361 5.96 -11.74 -38.95
N ASP A 362 4.73 -12.20 -39.18
CA ASP A 362 4.52 -13.58 -39.59
C ASP A 362 5.49 -13.81 -40.76
N ASP A 363 6.56 -14.56 -40.50
CA ASP A 363 7.34 -15.19 -41.53
C ASP A 363 6.34 -15.94 -42.41
N GLU A 364 6.23 -15.50 -43.66
CA GLU A 364 5.82 -16.34 -44.76
C GLU A 364 6.79 -17.52 -44.83
N THR A 365 6.55 -18.59 -44.06
CA THR A 365 7.02 -19.91 -44.47
C THR A 365 5.90 -20.54 -45.26
N SER A 366 6.00 -20.32 -46.57
CA SER A 366 5.84 -21.33 -47.61
C SER A 366 5.63 -22.74 -47.08
N ASP A 367 4.42 -23.27 -47.26
CA ASP A 367 4.25 -24.68 -47.59
C ASP A 367 3.60 -24.73 -48.98
N GLU A 368 4.47 -24.66 -49.99
CA GLU A 368 4.25 -25.40 -51.22
C GLU A 368 4.37 -26.90 -50.88
N ASN A 369 3.27 -27.61 -50.99
CA ASN A 369 3.18 -28.89 -51.73
C ASN A 369 1.72 -29.24 -52.01
#